data_AF-A0A4R6MWD9-F1
#
_entry.id   AF-A0A4R6MWD9-F1
#
_cell.length_a   1.000
_cell.length_b   1.000
_cell.length_c   1.000
_cell.angle_alpha   90.00
_cell.angle_beta   90.00
_cell.angle_gamma   90.00
#
_symmetry.space_group_name_H-M   'P 1'
#
loop_
_entity.id
_entity.type
_entity.pdbx_description
1 polymer ?
#
loop_
_entity_poly.entity_id
_entity_poly.type
_entity_poly.pdbx_seq_one_letter_code
_entity_poly.pdbx_strand_id
1 'polypeptide(L)'
;MIQLRVVTSAVMLLAVFGVSSTARAQSECGNPFVNHYGPFDYRTATKENLALVERVHFTPGVETMTKPATTTYGTMASDVGYTLHVFPNHHRALITMAKLGERHRTDQPPGATFTVDCYYQRAVLYRPDDNVARLLYVQFLAKQGKDDAVLTHLREAQRRAGDNPVSIYNIGLVAYDVGAFDIALNQAHLAAAAGYARKGLEERLRKSGHWISPPEQPASAASASVQ
;
A
#
# COMPACT_ATOMS: atom_id res chain seq x y z
N MET A 1 69.57 35.98 33.79
CA MET A 1 70.32 35.13 32.82
C MET A 1 69.46 33.91 32.53
N ILE A 2 68.51 34.03 31.60
CA ILE A 2 68.54 33.48 30.23
C ILE A 2 68.82 31.97 30.21
N GLN A 3 67.81 31.17 29.89
CA GLN A 3 67.90 30.10 28.89
C GLN A 3 66.48 29.85 28.34
N LEU A 4 66.27 30.31 27.11
CA LEU A 4 65.07 30.15 26.31
C LEU A 4 65.15 28.79 25.61
N ARG A 5 64.20 27.87 25.85
CA ARG A 5 64.09 26.62 25.10
C ARG A 5 62.93 26.71 24.13
N VAL A 6 63.27 26.80 22.84
CA VAL A 6 62.37 26.69 21.70
C VAL A 6 61.92 25.23 21.60
N VAL A 7 60.61 24.98 21.72
CA VAL A 7 60.00 23.68 21.40
C VAL A 7 59.16 23.86 20.16
N THR A 8 59.68 23.43 19.02
CA THR A 8 58.94 23.30 17.77
C THR A 8 58.10 22.02 17.83
N SER A 9 56.79 22.14 18.11
CA SER A 9 55.84 21.03 17.97
C SER A 9 55.30 20.97 16.55
N ALA A 10 55.58 19.87 15.87
CA ALA A 10 55.05 19.53 14.55
C ALA A 10 53.53 19.27 14.63
N VAL A 11 52.76 19.98 13.81
CA VAL A 11 51.32 19.75 13.63
C VAL A 11 51.14 18.55 12.70
N MET A 12 50.67 17.43 13.24
CA MET A 12 50.30 16.24 12.47
C MET A 12 48.84 16.39 12.00
N LEU A 13 48.63 16.74 10.72
CA LEU A 13 47.30 16.73 10.10
C LEU A 13 46.84 15.28 9.92
N LEU A 14 45.89 14.82 10.73
CA LEU A 14 45.13 13.59 10.46
C LEU A 14 44.02 13.90 9.44
N ALA A 15 44.21 13.44 8.21
CA ALA A 15 43.16 13.37 7.20
C ALA A 15 42.19 12.24 7.55
N VAL A 16 41.02 12.58 8.08
CA VAL A 16 39.93 11.62 8.31
C VAL A 16 39.22 11.40 6.96
N PHE A 17 39.55 10.29 6.30
CA PHE A 17 38.77 9.80 5.16
C PHE A 17 37.44 9.23 5.69
N GLY A 18 36.36 9.99 5.49
CA GLY A 18 35.00 9.52 5.74
C GLY A 18 34.65 8.38 4.78
N VAL A 19 34.57 7.15 5.31
CA VAL A 19 34.02 6.01 4.57
C VAL A 19 32.50 6.16 4.61
N SER A 20 31.93 6.70 3.54
CA SER A 20 30.48 6.68 3.32
C SER A 20 30.04 5.26 2.98
N SER A 21 29.75 4.47 4.00
CA SER A 21 29.10 3.18 3.84
C SER A 21 27.65 3.40 3.39
N THR A 22 27.40 3.41 2.08
CA THR A 22 26.03 3.26 1.57
C THR A 22 25.62 1.80 1.74
N ALA A 23 25.28 1.42 2.96
CA ALA A 23 24.56 0.18 3.21
C ALA A 23 23.17 0.32 2.57
N ARG A 24 22.99 -0.24 1.37
CA ARG A 24 21.65 -0.52 0.86
C ARG A 24 21.07 -1.58 1.77
N ALA A 25 20.30 -1.17 2.77
CA ALA A 25 19.43 -2.08 3.50
C ALA A 25 18.58 -2.82 2.47
N GLN A 26 18.86 -4.10 2.24
CA GLN A 26 17.85 -4.95 1.64
C GLN A 26 16.65 -4.84 2.58
N SER A 27 15.49 -4.48 2.03
CA SER A 27 14.23 -4.51 2.77
C SER A 27 14.16 -5.86 3.49
N GLU A 28 13.86 -5.86 4.80
CA GLU A 28 13.68 -7.09 5.59
C GLU A 28 12.63 -8.03 4.98
N CYS A 29 11.80 -7.50 4.08
CA CYS A 29 10.79 -8.21 3.29
C CYS A 29 11.32 -8.82 1.98
N GLY A 30 12.63 -8.79 1.74
CA GLY A 30 13.29 -9.31 0.55
C GLY A 30 12.97 -8.55 -0.74
N ASN A 31 13.53 -9.02 -1.85
CA ASN A 31 13.32 -8.42 -3.17
C ASN A 31 12.06 -9.00 -3.84
N PRO A 32 11.03 -8.19 -4.19
CA PRO A 32 9.83 -8.68 -4.86
C PRO A 32 9.97 -8.85 -6.37
N PHE A 33 11.12 -8.49 -6.96
CA PHE A 33 11.38 -8.57 -8.40
C PHE A 33 12.11 -9.85 -8.84
N VAL A 34 12.51 -10.70 -7.90
CA VAL A 34 13.29 -11.91 -8.17
C VAL A 34 12.47 -13.14 -7.77
N ASN A 35 12.17 -13.98 -8.76
CA ASN A 35 11.53 -15.28 -8.60
C ASN A 35 11.89 -16.18 -9.79
N HIS A 36 11.87 -17.50 -9.60
CA HIS A 36 12.09 -18.49 -10.66
C HIS A 36 10.93 -18.57 -11.66
N TYR A 37 9.71 -18.28 -11.21
CA TYR A 37 8.51 -18.19 -12.04
C TYR A 37 7.72 -16.93 -11.67
N GLY A 38 7.61 -15.98 -12.61
CA GLY A 38 7.24 -14.60 -12.30
C GLY A 38 8.46 -13.79 -11.83
N PRO A 39 8.28 -12.70 -11.07
CA PRO A 39 7.01 -12.16 -10.60
C PRO A 39 6.22 -11.49 -11.73
N PHE A 40 4.91 -11.70 -11.77
CA PHE A 40 4.00 -11.07 -12.73
C PHE A 40 3.11 -10.03 -12.04
N ASP A 41 2.68 -9.03 -12.82
CA ASP A 41 1.67 -8.07 -12.37
C ASP A 41 0.29 -8.73 -12.45
N TYR A 42 -0.38 -8.83 -11.30
CA TYR A 42 -1.71 -9.44 -11.19
C TYR A 42 -2.75 -8.78 -12.12
N ARG A 43 -2.58 -7.49 -12.43
CA ARG A 43 -3.52 -6.72 -13.26
C ARG A 43 -3.42 -7.05 -14.74
N THR A 44 -2.28 -7.57 -15.19
CA THR A 44 -1.98 -7.78 -16.62
C THR A 44 -1.46 -9.17 -16.95
N ALA A 45 -1.30 -10.04 -15.95
CA ALA A 45 -0.92 -11.43 -16.15
C ALA A 45 -1.89 -12.15 -17.09
N THR A 46 -1.36 -13.06 -17.90
CA THR A 46 -2.18 -13.88 -18.80
C THR A 46 -3.06 -14.83 -17.99
N LYS A 47 -4.16 -15.28 -18.62
CA LYS A 47 -5.06 -16.27 -18.02
C LYS A 47 -4.32 -17.58 -17.71
N GLU A 48 -3.35 -17.94 -18.53
CA GLU A 48 -2.53 -19.14 -18.37
C GLU A 48 -1.62 -19.02 -17.14
N ASN A 49 -0.96 -17.87 -16.96
CA ASN A 49 -0.13 -17.63 -15.77
C ASN A 49 -0.96 -17.67 -14.50
N LEU A 50 -2.12 -16.99 -14.49
CA LEU A 50 -3.05 -17.01 -13.37
C LEU A 50 -3.55 -18.43 -13.08
N ALA A 51 -4.02 -19.14 -14.10
CA ALA A 51 -4.56 -20.49 -13.95
C ALA A 51 -3.52 -21.48 -13.43
N LEU A 52 -2.25 -21.38 -13.86
CA LEU A 52 -1.18 -22.28 -13.41
C LEU A 52 -0.99 -22.22 -11.90
N VAL A 53 -1.09 -21.03 -11.31
CA VAL A 53 -0.87 -20.79 -9.88
C VAL A 53 -2.17 -20.93 -9.10
N GLU A 54 -3.26 -20.25 -9.49
CA GLU A 54 -4.49 -20.22 -8.71
C GLU A 54 -5.15 -21.60 -8.59
N ARG A 55 -5.02 -22.48 -9.60
CA ARG A 55 -5.57 -23.84 -9.53
C ARG A 55 -4.87 -24.75 -8.50
N VAL A 56 -3.66 -24.40 -8.09
CA VAL A 56 -2.84 -25.21 -7.17
C VAL A 56 -2.73 -24.52 -5.81
N HIS A 57 -2.36 -23.24 -5.80
CA HIS A 57 -1.96 -22.51 -4.60
C HIS A 57 -2.98 -21.45 -4.15
N PHE A 58 -3.98 -21.12 -4.97
CA PHE A 58 -5.01 -20.15 -4.60
C PHE A 58 -6.41 -20.60 -5.01
N THR A 59 -6.73 -21.84 -4.66
CA THR A 59 -8.04 -22.43 -4.96
C THR A 59 -9.17 -21.72 -4.20
N PRO A 60 -10.45 -21.88 -4.59
CA PRO A 60 -11.57 -21.30 -3.85
C PRO A 60 -11.59 -21.68 -2.35
N GLY A 61 -11.13 -22.88 -2.01
CA GLY A 61 -11.02 -23.32 -0.62
C GLY A 61 -9.93 -22.60 0.17
N VAL A 62 -8.79 -22.28 -0.48
CA VAL A 62 -7.71 -21.48 0.11
C VAL A 62 -8.17 -20.03 0.28
N GLU A 63 -8.79 -19.43 -0.74
CA GLU A 63 -9.27 -18.06 -0.68
C GLU A 63 -10.32 -17.86 0.43
N THR A 64 -11.30 -18.75 0.51
CA THR A 64 -12.32 -18.74 1.57
C THR A 64 -11.81 -19.27 2.91
N MET A 65 -10.57 -19.80 2.93
CA MET A 65 -9.93 -20.46 4.06
C MET A 65 -10.77 -21.59 4.68
N THR A 66 -11.51 -22.33 3.83
CA THR A 66 -12.41 -23.43 4.20
C THR A 66 -11.84 -24.80 3.87
N LYS A 67 -10.92 -24.91 2.90
CA LYS A 67 -10.28 -26.17 2.52
C LYS A 67 -8.94 -25.89 1.82
N PRO A 68 -7.80 -26.34 2.37
CA PRO A 68 -6.52 -26.18 1.68
C PRO A 68 -6.45 -27.10 0.45
N ALA A 69 -5.60 -26.74 -0.51
CA ALA A 69 -5.42 -27.50 -1.74
C ALA A 69 -4.24 -28.48 -1.64
N THR A 70 -3.05 -27.96 -1.36
CA THR A 70 -1.81 -28.76 -1.26
C THR A 70 -1.23 -28.80 0.16
N THR A 71 -1.80 -28.01 1.06
CA THR A 71 -1.34 -27.78 2.43
C THR A 71 -2.31 -28.36 3.47
N THR A 72 -1.99 -28.17 4.75
CA THR A 72 -2.91 -28.45 5.86
C THR A 72 -3.65 -27.17 6.28
N TYR A 73 -4.73 -27.29 7.06
CA TYR A 73 -5.40 -26.12 7.64
C TYR A 73 -4.44 -25.24 8.47
N GLY A 74 -3.48 -25.86 9.14
CA GLY A 74 -2.48 -25.15 9.95
C GLY A 74 -1.43 -24.42 9.13
N THR A 75 -1.19 -24.80 7.87
CA THR A 75 -0.10 -24.30 7.03
C THR A 75 -0.56 -23.67 5.71
N MET A 76 -1.85 -23.33 5.62
CA MET A 76 -2.48 -22.75 4.42
C MET A 76 -1.79 -21.47 3.94
N ALA A 77 -1.12 -20.73 4.82
CA ALA A 77 -0.39 -19.53 4.45
C ALA A 77 0.81 -19.81 3.52
N SER A 78 1.31 -21.05 3.45
CA SER A 78 2.33 -21.42 2.47
C SER A 78 1.82 -21.34 1.03
N ASP A 79 0.58 -21.76 0.78
CA ASP A 79 -0.08 -21.70 -0.53
C ASP A 79 -0.32 -20.24 -0.95
N VAL A 80 -0.83 -19.42 -0.01
CA VAL A 80 -1.04 -17.99 -0.23
C VAL A 80 0.30 -17.27 -0.43
N GLY A 81 1.32 -17.63 0.36
CA GLY A 81 2.67 -17.08 0.27
C GLY A 81 3.35 -17.38 -1.07
N TYR A 82 3.18 -18.60 -1.61
CA TYR A 82 3.63 -18.95 -2.96
C TYR A 82 2.96 -18.06 -4.00
N THR A 83 1.63 -17.92 -3.92
CA THR A 83 0.85 -17.07 -4.82
C THR A 83 1.37 -15.63 -4.80
N LEU A 84 1.66 -15.09 -3.62
CA LEU A 84 2.23 -13.74 -3.44
C LEU A 84 3.71 -13.61 -3.84
N HIS A 85 4.43 -14.72 -3.99
CA HIS A 85 5.78 -14.71 -4.54
C HIS A 85 5.75 -14.62 -6.08
N VAL A 86 4.80 -15.31 -6.73
CA VAL A 86 4.59 -15.24 -8.18
C VAL A 86 3.87 -13.95 -8.59
N PHE A 87 2.93 -13.46 -7.78
CA PHE A 87 2.16 -12.25 -8.02
C PHE A 87 2.20 -11.34 -6.79
N PRO A 88 3.24 -10.50 -6.60
CA PRO A 88 3.38 -9.68 -5.40
C PRO A 88 2.17 -8.78 -5.12
N ASN A 89 1.48 -8.31 -6.16
CA ASN A 89 0.27 -7.49 -6.05
C ASN A 89 -1.04 -8.27 -6.23
N HIS A 90 -1.08 -9.57 -5.94
CA HIS A 90 -2.32 -10.35 -6.03
C HIS A 90 -3.33 -9.95 -4.96
N HIS A 91 -4.34 -9.16 -5.34
CA HIS A 91 -5.26 -8.51 -4.39
C HIS A 91 -5.98 -9.49 -3.48
N ARG A 92 -6.55 -10.56 -4.04
CA ARG A 92 -7.28 -11.59 -3.27
C ARG A 92 -6.36 -12.34 -2.30
N ALA A 93 -5.15 -12.72 -2.73
CA ALA A 93 -4.18 -13.39 -1.88
C ALA A 93 -3.66 -12.49 -0.74
N LEU A 94 -3.48 -11.18 -0.98
CA LEU A 94 -3.13 -10.22 0.08
C LEU A 94 -4.23 -10.19 1.16
N ILE A 95 -5.50 -10.10 0.75
CA ILE A 95 -6.65 -10.16 1.67
C ILE A 95 -6.66 -11.48 2.46
N THR A 96 -6.47 -12.61 1.77
CA THR A 96 -6.45 -13.92 2.43
C THR A 96 -5.30 -14.04 3.42
N MET A 97 -4.10 -13.55 3.09
CA MET A 97 -2.94 -13.55 3.99
C MET A 97 -3.22 -12.72 5.26
N ALA A 98 -3.83 -11.53 5.12
CA ALA A 98 -4.23 -10.73 6.26
C ALA A 98 -5.25 -11.44 7.16
N LYS A 99 -6.27 -12.08 6.56
CA LYS A 99 -7.26 -12.88 7.31
C LYS A 99 -6.64 -14.08 8.02
N LEU A 100 -5.63 -14.72 7.44
CA LEU A 100 -4.88 -15.78 8.10
C LEU A 100 -4.10 -15.23 9.31
N GLY A 101 -3.51 -14.03 9.19
CA GLY A 101 -2.89 -13.30 10.31
C GLY A 101 -3.87 -13.09 11.47
N GLU A 102 -5.06 -12.58 11.16
CA GLU A 102 -6.14 -12.39 12.13
C GLU A 102 -6.58 -13.71 12.79
N ARG A 103 -6.80 -14.75 11.98
CA ARG A 103 -7.23 -16.09 12.47
C ARG A 103 -6.22 -16.68 13.44
N HIS A 104 -4.92 -16.60 13.11
CA HIS A 104 -3.85 -17.17 13.91
C HIS A 104 -3.29 -16.20 14.97
N ARG A 105 -3.76 -14.95 14.99
CA ARG A 105 -3.29 -13.88 15.90
C ARG A 105 -1.78 -13.71 15.88
N THR A 106 -1.22 -13.64 14.67
CA THR A 106 0.22 -13.51 14.43
C THR A 106 0.46 -12.66 13.19
N ASP A 107 1.57 -11.93 13.20
CA ASP A 107 2.03 -11.17 12.04
C ASP A 107 2.58 -12.08 10.95
N GLN A 108 2.95 -13.32 11.28
CA GLN A 108 3.43 -14.32 10.33
C GLN A 108 2.63 -15.62 10.52
N PRO A 109 1.54 -15.81 9.76
CA PRO A 109 0.74 -17.04 9.81
C PRO A 109 1.59 -18.28 9.57
N PRO A 110 1.30 -19.44 10.20
CA PRO A 110 2.16 -20.60 10.04
C PRO A 110 2.23 -21.06 8.58
N GLY A 111 3.45 -21.32 8.11
CA GLY A 111 3.75 -21.63 6.70
C GLY A 111 4.03 -20.41 5.83
N ALA A 112 3.75 -19.18 6.28
CA ALA A 112 4.11 -17.98 5.54
C ALA A 112 5.64 -17.73 5.57
N THR A 113 6.20 -17.33 4.44
CA THR A 113 7.63 -16.97 4.33
C THR A 113 7.93 -15.61 4.97
N PHE A 114 7.00 -14.67 4.85
CA PHE A 114 7.12 -13.30 5.37
C PHE A 114 5.95 -12.97 6.29
N THR A 115 6.09 -11.88 7.05
CA THR A 115 4.97 -11.29 7.77
C THR A 115 3.91 -10.76 6.79
N VAL A 116 2.66 -10.61 7.24
CA VAL A 116 1.57 -9.99 6.47
C VAL A 116 1.96 -8.59 5.99
N ASP A 117 2.56 -7.79 6.88
CA ASP A 117 3.07 -6.45 6.58
C ASP A 117 4.09 -6.49 5.43
N CYS A 118 5.02 -7.44 5.47
CA CYS A 118 6.00 -7.61 4.41
C CYS A 118 5.39 -7.99 3.05
N TYR A 119 4.33 -8.81 3.01
CA TYR A 119 3.65 -9.08 1.75
C TYR A 119 3.03 -7.82 1.14
N TYR A 120 2.45 -6.94 1.96
CA TYR A 120 1.94 -5.66 1.47
C TYR A 120 3.05 -4.69 1.04
N GLN A 121 4.13 -4.58 1.81
CA GLN A 121 5.29 -3.77 1.42
C GLN A 121 5.86 -4.21 0.07
N ARG A 122 5.99 -5.53 -0.13
CA ARG A 122 6.41 -6.12 -1.41
C ARG A 122 5.45 -5.76 -2.54
N ALA A 123 4.13 -5.80 -2.31
CA ALA A 123 3.12 -5.45 -3.32
C ALA A 123 3.27 -3.99 -3.80
N VAL A 124 3.33 -3.04 -2.86
CA VAL A 124 3.43 -1.60 -3.18
C VAL A 124 4.81 -1.19 -3.68
N LEU A 125 5.86 -1.97 -3.39
CA LEU A 125 7.18 -1.81 -3.99
C LEU A 125 7.19 -2.34 -5.43
N TYR A 126 6.59 -3.51 -5.67
CA TYR A 126 6.56 -4.16 -6.98
C TYR A 126 5.74 -3.36 -8.02
N ARG A 127 4.56 -2.88 -7.60
CA ARG A 127 3.70 -1.99 -8.40
C ARG A 127 3.28 -0.77 -7.58
N PRO A 128 4.09 0.29 -7.58
CA PRO A 128 3.77 1.51 -6.86
C PRO A 128 2.46 2.16 -7.33
N ASP A 129 2.11 2.01 -8.60
CA ASP A 129 0.89 2.50 -9.27
C ASP A 129 -0.37 1.64 -9.03
N ASP A 130 -0.24 0.50 -8.34
CA ASP A 130 -1.40 -0.32 -7.97
C ASP A 130 -2.09 0.25 -6.72
N ASN A 131 -3.02 1.18 -6.96
CA ASN A 131 -3.82 1.78 -5.89
C ASN A 131 -4.69 0.76 -5.16
N VAL A 132 -5.12 -0.34 -5.79
CA VAL A 132 -5.91 -1.37 -5.09
C VAL A 132 -5.05 -2.07 -4.04
N ALA A 133 -3.86 -2.55 -4.42
CA ALA A 133 -2.92 -3.14 -3.45
C ALA A 133 -2.55 -2.16 -2.33
N ARG A 134 -2.34 -0.88 -2.66
CA ARG A 134 -2.05 0.17 -1.67
C ARG A 134 -3.19 0.43 -0.70
N LEU A 135 -4.43 0.47 -1.18
CA LEU A 135 -5.61 0.68 -0.32
C LEU A 135 -5.90 -0.54 0.56
N LEU A 136 -5.64 -1.76 0.08
CA LEU A 136 -5.67 -2.95 0.93
C LEU A 136 -4.62 -2.88 2.04
N TYR A 137 -3.44 -2.32 1.75
CA TYR A 137 -2.42 -2.11 2.78
C TYR A 137 -2.86 -1.06 3.81
N VAL A 138 -3.48 0.04 3.37
CA VAL A 138 -4.09 1.03 4.28
C VAL A 138 -5.06 0.38 5.26
N GLN A 139 -5.97 -0.47 4.77
CA GLN A 139 -6.93 -1.18 5.62
C GLN A 139 -6.23 -2.12 6.62
N PHE A 140 -5.18 -2.82 6.19
CA PHE A 140 -4.36 -3.64 7.08
C PHE A 140 -3.67 -2.80 8.16
N LEU A 141 -3.01 -1.70 7.78
CA LEU A 141 -2.29 -0.81 8.70
C LEU A 141 -3.24 -0.19 9.74
N ALA A 142 -4.44 0.20 9.32
CA ALA A 142 -5.46 0.75 10.22
C ALA A 142 -5.88 -0.26 11.29
N LYS A 143 -6.05 -1.55 10.92
CA LYS A 143 -6.32 -2.61 11.89
C LYS A 143 -5.17 -2.85 12.88
N GLN A 144 -3.95 -2.51 12.49
CA GLN A 144 -2.76 -2.59 13.35
C GLN A 144 -2.52 -1.31 14.18
N GLY A 145 -3.39 -0.29 14.07
CA GLY A 145 -3.21 0.99 14.77
C GLY A 145 -2.02 1.81 14.29
N LYS A 146 -1.54 1.59 13.06
CA LYS A 146 -0.39 2.30 12.47
C LYS A 146 -0.82 3.56 11.73
N ASP A 147 -1.37 4.53 12.46
CA ASP A 147 -2.06 5.70 11.89
C ASP A 147 -1.16 6.58 10.97
N ASP A 148 0.10 6.79 11.34
CA ASP A 148 1.04 7.55 10.51
C ASP A 148 1.29 6.87 9.14
N ALA A 149 1.39 5.54 9.15
CA ALA A 149 1.56 4.76 7.93
C ALA A 149 0.27 4.77 7.08
N VAL A 150 -0.91 4.70 7.71
CA VAL A 150 -2.21 4.85 7.03
C VAL A 150 -2.26 6.16 6.25
N LEU A 151 -1.97 7.29 6.90
CA LEU A 151 -2.00 8.60 6.25
C LEU A 151 -0.95 8.72 5.14
N THR A 152 0.23 8.14 5.34
CA THR A 152 1.30 8.11 4.33
C THR A 152 0.85 7.37 3.07
N HIS A 153 0.26 6.18 3.22
CA HIS A 153 -0.20 5.38 2.10
C HIS A 153 -1.45 5.96 1.42
N LEU A 154 -2.37 6.58 2.17
CA LEU A 154 -3.51 7.31 1.58
C LEU A 154 -3.06 8.48 0.71
N ARG A 155 -2.14 9.32 1.21
CA ARG A 155 -1.60 10.46 0.43
C ARG A 155 -0.89 9.98 -0.83
N GLU A 156 -0.16 8.88 -0.75
CA GLU A 156 0.47 8.28 -1.93
C GLU A 156 -0.58 7.74 -2.92
N ALA A 157 -1.66 7.12 -2.44
CA ALA A 157 -2.75 6.70 -3.31
C ALA A 157 -3.39 7.89 -4.04
N GLN A 158 -3.61 9.00 -3.33
CA GLN A 158 -4.13 10.24 -3.92
C GLN A 158 -3.20 10.79 -5.02
N ARG A 159 -1.89 10.84 -4.77
CA ARG A 159 -0.90 11.28 -5.76
C ARG A 159 -0.94 10.43 -7.03
N ARG A 160 -1.19 9.13 -6.89
CA ARG A 160 -1.19 8.18 -8.02
C ARG A 160 -2.54 8.00 -8.69
N ALA A 161 -3.64 8.42 -8.07
CA ALA A 161 -4.96 8.34 -8.66
C ALA A 161 -5.09 9.17 -9.96
N GLY A 162 -4.29 10.23 -10.10
CA GLY A 162 -4.41 11.16 -11.21
C GLY A 162 -5.81 11.75 -11.27
N ASP A 163 -6.39 11.78 -12.47
CA ASP A 163 -7.74 12.24 -12.76
C ASP A 163 -8.77 11.09 -12.84
N ASN A 164 -8.39 9.84 -12.51
CA ASN A 164 -9.26 8.68 -12.62
C ASN A 164 -10.40 8.74 -11.58
N PRO A 165 -11.68 8.95 -11.98
CA PRO A 165 -12.75 9.23 -11.02
C PRO A 165 -13.07 8.03 -10.13
N VAL A 166 -12.88 6.81 -10.64
CA VAL A 166 -13.09 5.57 -9.89
C VAL A 166 -12.05 5.42 -8.78
N SER A 167 -10.77 5.72 -9.08
CA SER A 167 -9.69 5.66 -8.10
C SER A 167 -9.89 6.71 -7.00
N ILE A 168 -10.20 7.94 -7.37
CA ILE A 168 -10.53 9.03 -6.43
C ILE A 168 -11.66 8.60 -5.48
N TYR A 169 -12.75 8.09 -6.03
CA TYR A 169 -13.89 7.62 -5.23
C TYR A 169 -13.51 6.46 -4.28
N ASN A 170 -12.78 5.47 -4.76
CA ASN A 170 -12.37 4.31 -3.95
C ASN A 170 -11.39 4.70 -2.83
N ILE A 171 -10.48 5.65 -3.07
CA ILE A 171 -9.62 6.21 -2.02
C ILE A 171 -10.48 6.90 -0.97
N GLY A 172 -11.49 7.67 -1.38
CA GLY A 172 -12.41 8.32 -0.46
C GLY A 172 -13.19 7.34 0.42
N LEU A 173 -13.65 6.23 -0.14
CA LEU A 173 -14.31 5.16 0.63
C LEU A 173 -13.38 4.55 1.68
N VAL A 174 -12.15 4.21 1.31
CA VAL A 174 -11.19 3.62 2.25
C VAL A 174 -10.75 4.64 3.30
N ALA A 175 -10.54 5.89 2.91
CA ALA A 175 -10.24 6.99 3.83
C ALA A 175 -11.37 7.15 4.87
N TYR A 176 -12.63 7.07 4.44
CA TYR A 176 -13.78 7.07 5.35
C TYR A 176 -13.73 5.88 6.31
N ASP A 177 -13.48 4.67 5.79
CA ASP A 177 -13.47 3.43 6.59
C ASP A 177 -12.40 3.45 7.69
N VAL A 178 -11.28 4.13 7.46
CA VAL A 178 -10.18 4.28 8.43
C VAL A 178 -10.24 5.57 9.25
N GLY A 179 -11.34 6.33 9.16
CA GLY A 179 -11.56 7.56 9.94
C GLY A 179 -10.80 8.80 9.46
N ALA A 180 -10.16 8.74 8.29
CA ALA A 180 -9.51 9.89 7.66
C ALA A 180 -10.54 10.77 6.92
N PHE A 181 -11.48 11.36 7.68
CA PHE A 181 -12.64 12.05 7.15
C PHE A 181 -12.31 13.26 6.28
N ASP A 182 -11.24 14.00 6.57
CA ASP A 182 -10.80 15.13 5.73
C ASP A 182 -10.40 14.66 4.32
N ILE A 183 -9.68 13.53 4.24
CA ILE A 183 -9.32 12.91 2.96
C ILE A 183 -10.58 12.40 2.27
N ALA A 184 -11.47 11.72 3.00
CA ALA A 184 -12.71 11.18 2.45
C ALA A 184 -13.61 12.27 1.85
N LEU A 185 -13.79 13.38 2.56
CA LEU A 185 -14.58 14.53 2.12
C LEU A 185 -13.99 15.14 0.84
N ASN A 186 -12.68 15.40 0.83
CA ASN A 186 -12.02 15.94 -0.35
C ASN A 186 -12.16 15.01 -1.57
N GLN A 187 -11.95 13.69 -1.39
CA GLN A 187 -12.14 12.73 -2.47
C GLN A 187 -13.58 12.65 -2.95
N ALA A 188 -14.57 12.81 -2.07
CA ALA A 188 -15.98 12.85 -2.46
C ALA A 188 -16.27 14.05 -3.38
N HIS A 189 -15.75 15.24 -3.04
CA HIS A 189 -15.89 16.41 -3.91
C HIS A 189 -15.18 16.24 -5.25
N LEU A 190 -13.95 15.71 -5.25
CA LEU A 190 -13.20 15.47 -6.48
C LEU A 190 -13.91 14.46 -7.39
N ALA A 191 -14.43 13.37 -6.83
CA ALA A 191 -15.17 12.36 -7.59
C ALA A 191 -16.46 12.96 -8.19
N ALA A 192 -17.19 13.77 -7.42
CA ALA A 192 -18.40 14.45 -7.88
C ALA A 192 -18.09 15.46 -8.99
N ALA A 193 -17.04 16.28 -8.83
CA ALA A 193 -16.59 17.23 -9.84
C ALA A 193 -16.13 16.54 -11.12
N ALA A 194 -15.58 15.33 -11.02
CA ALA A 194 -15.23 14.48 -12.16
C ALA A 194 -16.42 13.73 -12.78
N GLY A 195 -17.66 14.02 -12.36
CA GLY A 195 -18.88 13.43 -12.90
C GLY A 195 -19.16 11.99 -12.45
N TYR A 196 -18.48 11.49 -11.41
CA TYR A 196 -18.70 10.13 -10.93
C TYR A 196 -20.02 10.02 -10.16
N ALA A 197 -21.01 9.35 -10.76
CA ALA A 197 -22.41 9.38 -10.29
C ALA A 197 -22.69 8.64 -8.97
N ARG A 198 -21.73 7.93 -8.38
CA ARG A 198 -21.98 7.15 -7.14
C ARG A 198 -21.99 8.06 -5.92
N LYS A 199 -23.16 8.15 -5.27
CA LYS A 199 -23.37 9.00 -4.08
C LYS A 199 -23.07 8.34 -2.74
N GLY A 200 -22.72 7.05 -2.72
CA GLY A 200 -22.56 6.30 -1.47
C GLY A 200 -21.55 6.92 -0.49
N LEU A 201 -20.43 7.45 -0.97
CA LEU A 201 -19.46 8.13 -0.10
C LEU A 201 -20.03 9.43 0.52
N GLU A 202 -20.68 10.25 -0.28
CA GLU A 202 -21.36 11.49 0.16
C GLU A 202 -22.46 11.19 1.19
N GLU A 203 -23.29 10.18 0.94
CA GLU A 203 -24.34 9.73 1.86
C GLU A 203 -23.77 9.29 3.21
N ARG A 204 -22.66 8.54 3.20
CA ARG A 204 -21.95 8.11 4.42
C ARG A 204 -21.41 9.30 5.21
N LEU A 205 -20.80 10.27 4.53
CA LEU A 205 -20.28 11.50 5.14
C LEU A 205 -21.40 12.36 5.74
N ARG A 206 -22.55 12.49 5.06
CA ARG A 206 -23.71 13.22 5.62
C ARG A 206 -24.26 12.53 6.85
N LYS A 207 -24.46 11.21 6.78
CA LYS A 207 -25.02 10.43 7.89
C LYS A 207 -24.14 10.49 9.15
N SER A 208 -22.82 10.61 8.98
CA SER A 208 -21.86 10.70 10.08
C SER A 208 -21.54 12.14 10.51
N GLY A 209 -22.13 13.16 9.88
CA GLY A 209 -21.89 14.57 10.23
C GLY A 209 -20.55 15.13 9.72
N HIS A 210 -19.87 14.43 8.81
CA HIS A 210 -18.59 14.84 8.22
C HIS A 210 -18.72 15.47 6.83
N TRP A 211 -19.94 15.60 6.29
CA TRP A 211 -20.15 16.29 5.02
C TRP A 211 -20.19 17.80 5.21
N ILE A 212 -19.32 18.50 4.48
CA ILE A 212 -19.37 19.95 4.32
C ILE A 212 -19.58 20.20 2.83
N SER A 213 -20.62 20.97 2.47
CA SER A 213 -20.85 21.29 1.06
C SER A 213 -19.68 22.10 0.50
N PRO A 214 -19.24 21.85 -0.74
CA PRO A 214 -18.24 22.70 -1.36
C PRO A 214 -18.80 24.12 -1.49
N PRO A 215 -17.95 25.16 -1.48
CA PRO A 215 -18.40 26.52 -1.73
C PRO A 215 -19.20 26.56 -3.04
N GLU A 216 -20.31 27.29 -3.05
CA GLU A 216 -21.10 27.49 -4.25
C GLU A 216 -20.18 28.12 -5.30
N GLN A 217 -19.93 27.41 -6.41
CA GLN A 217 -19.14 28.00 -7.49
C GLN A 217 -19.91 29.23 -7.97
N PRO A 218 -19.30 30.43 -7.98
CA PRO A 218 -19.99 31.62 -8.45
C PRO A 218 -20.54 31.32 -9.83
N ALA A 219 -21.85 31.53 -10.01
CA ALA A 219 -22.53 31.29 -11.26
C ALA A 219 -21.69 31.90 -12.37
N SER A 220 -21.13 31.05 -13.25
CA SER A 220 -20.42 31.48 -14.45
C SER A 220 -21.27 32.58 -15.06
N ALA A 221 -20.76 33.81 -15.06
CA ALA A 221 -21.46 34.97 -15.56
C ALA A 221 -22.08 34.57 -16.89
N ALA A 222 -23.41 34.47 -16.88
CA ALA A 222 -24.19 34.18 -18.05
C ALA A 222 -23.68 35.14 -19.11
N SER A 223 -23.20 34.57 -20.22
CA SER A 223 -22.73 35.25 -21.40
C SER A 223 -23.67 36.41 -21.73
N ALA A 224 -23.28 37.60 -21.26
CA ALA A 224 -23.85 38.86 -21.66
C ALA A 224 -23.28 39.16 -23.04
N SER A 225 -23.87 38.54 -24.04
CA SER A 225 -23.76 38.97 -25.43
C SER A 225 -25.18 39.14 -25.96
N VAL A 226 -25.79 40.22 -25.48
CA VAL A 226 -26.78 40.98 -26.24
C VAL A 226 -26.05 42.24 -26.69
N GLN A 227 -25.69 42.27 -27.98
CA GLN A 227 -25.80 43.43 -28.87
C GLN A 227 -25.43 42.99 -30.30
#